data_AF-A0ABD3PZD1-F1
#
_entry.id   AF-A0ABD3PZD1-F1
#
_cell.length_a   1.000
_cell.length_b   1.000
_cell.length_c   1.000
_cell.angle_alpha   90.00
_cell.angle_beta   90.00
_cell.angle_gamma   90.00
#
_symmetry.space_group_name_H-M   'P 1'
#
loop_
_entity.id
_entity.type
_entity.pdbx_description
1 polymer ?
#
loop_
_entity_poly.entity_id
_entity_poly.type
_entity_poly.pdbx_seq_one_letter_code
_entity_poly.pdbx_strand_id
1 'polypeptide(L)'
;MNALSDLAFDQVVKSFNSAPFHPEELLNRDVAERFFASLSTDISESVLAVFIDDDGYFSRLCQSRGIAIKEHCYSYKQLFFEQFIQEVVSSSSNDSELQRINCMADYIHSLRLDSIKPGFPLDSLVVHLPNLSKLQLSFIKSEDHFQRLGKAIWSSPFLTSLVLQDTYITDDDIPVIFNSEQLNITHLDLSFNRISSVGVEYLVDKFITSTSVVSHLDLRGNKICQVGATKIGAALMGNDSLVSLNLGLNSLGDTGGANLFKSISQNQDQNTSLKHIYVFANKLGHETAKVITELVAPKETSIESIVLTSNLFSKDDLAMLGQHRICVVGPISEALPSDNDIRCLASEVPS
;
A
#
# COMPACT_ATOMS: atom_id res chain seq x y z
N MET A 1 -47.06 19.10 24.62
CA MET A 1 -47.91 18.98 23.42
C MET A 1 -46.97 19.15 22.25
N ASN A 2 -46.55 18.08 21.58
CA ASN A 2 -45.66 18.22 20.42
C ASN A 2 -46.42 18.96 19.32
N ALA A 3 -45.80 19.99 18.72
CA ALA A 3 -46.41 20.73 17.63
C ALA A 3 -46.58 19.79 16.43
N LEU A 4 -47.58 20.05 15.57
CA LEU A 4 -47.83 19.25 14.35
C LEU A 4 -46.56 19.12 13.47
N SER A 5 -45.69 20.12 13.51
CA SER A 5 -44.39 20.16 12.85
C SER A 5 -43.41 19.11 13.37
N ASP A 6 -43.37 18.84 14.67
CA ASP A 6 -42.47 17.83 15.25
C ASP A 6 -42.92 16.41 14.88
N LEU A 7 -44.25 16.18 14.86
CA LEU A 7 -44.82 14.90 14.39
C LEU A 7 -44.52 14.65 12.90
N ALA A 8 -44.65 15.67 12.07
CA ALA A 8 -44.30 15.58 10.65
C ALA A 8 -42.80 15.29 10.46
N PHE A 9 -41.94 16.00 11.21
CA PHE A 9 -40.49 15.79 11.19
C PHE A 9 -40.12 14.34 11.58
N ASP A 10 -40.65 13.85 12.71
CA ASP A 10 -40.37 12.48 13.18
C ASP A 10 -40.82 11.42 12.16
N GLN A 11 -41.94 11.68 11.45
CA GLN A 11 -42.42 10.78 10.41
C GLN A 11 -41.49 10.76 9.21
N VAL A 12 -41.00 11.93 8.76
CA VAL A 12 -40.05 12.05 7.65
C VAL A 12 -38.74 11.32 7.97
N VAL A 13 -38.21 11.49 9.19
CA VAL A 13 -37.03 10.77 9.67
C VAL A 13 -37.25 9.25 9.63
N LYS A 14 -38.40 8.76 10.12
CA LYS A 14 -38.71 7.32 10.15
C LYS A 14 -38.91 6.71 8.76
N SER A 15 -39.46 7.46 7.81
CA SER A 15 -39.72 6.96 6.45
C SER A 15 -38.53 7.08 5.51
N PHE A 16 -37.44 7.74 5.91
CA PHE A 16 -36.34 8.07 5.00
C PHE A 16 -35.75 6.87 4.27
N ASN A 17 -35.54 5.74 4.98
CA ASN A 17 -34.96 4.53 4.34
C ASN A 17 -35.88 3.92 3.26
N SER A 18 -37.20 4.09 3.36
CA SER A 18 -38.16 3.56 2.38
C SER A 18 -38.59 4.59 1.34
N ALA A 19 -38.44 5.87 1.61
CA ALA A 19 -38.76 6.99 0.72
C ALA A 19 -37.67 8.08 0.84
N PRO A 20 -36.46 7.83 0.29
CA PRO A 20 -35.36 8.76 0.41
C PRO A 20 -35.56 10.00 -0.46
N PHE A 21 -34.91 11.09 -0.06
CA PHE A 21 -34.84 12.36 -0.77
C PHE A 21 -33.47 12.99 -0.49
N HIS A 22 -33.06 14.00 -1.25
CA HIS A 22 -31.81 14.73 -1.00
C HIS A 22 -32.03 15.78 0.10
N PRO A 23 -31.59 15.55 1.36
CA PRO A 23 -31.95 16.43 2.46
C PRO A 23 -31.26 17.79 2.36
N GLU A 24 -30.04 17.84 1.83
CA GLU A 24 -29.28 19.08 1.64
C GLU A 24 -29.86 19.98 0.54
N GLU A 25 -30.59 19.41 -0.42
CA GLU A 25 -31.26 20.18 -1.48
C GLU A 25 -32.61 20.76 -1.02
N LEU A 26 -33.26 20.10 -0.07
CA LEU A 26 -34.66 20.39 0.31
C LEU A 26 -34.82 21.03 1.69
N LEU A 27 -33.84 20.84 2.60
CA LEU A 27 -33.89 21.35 3.96
C LEU A 27 -32.94 22.53 4.12
N ASN A 28 -33.32 23.49 4.96
CA ASN A 28 -32.34 24.48 5.44
C ASN A 28 -31.32 23.81 6.37
N ARG A 29 -30.19 24.48 6.59
CA ARG A 29 -29.06 23.95 7.38
C ARG A 29 -29.46 23.42 8.75
N ASP A 30 -30.17 24.21 9.56
CA ASP A 30 -30.52 23.81 10.94
C ASP A 30 -31.44 22.57 10.96
N VAL A 31 -32.35 22.48 10.00
CA VAL A 31 -33.26 21.34 9.87
C VAL A 31 -32.52 20.11 9.34
N ALA A 32 -31.57 20.28 8.40
CA ALA A 32 -30.72 19.20 7.91
C ALA A 32 -29.83 18.63 9.02
N GLU A 33 -29.17 19.48 9.80
CA GLU A 33 -28.35 19.07 10.95
C GLU A 33 -29.20 18.28 11.97
N ARG A 34 -30.38 18.78 12.33
CA ARG A 34 -31.33 18.06 13.22
C ARG A 34 -31.78 16.74 12.59
N PHE A 35 -32.06 16.73 11.28
CA PHE A 35 -32.52 15.57 10.54
C PHE A 35 -31.46 14.46 10.56
N PHE A 36 -30.24 14.76 10.12
CA PHE A 36 -29.16 13.79 10.12
C PHE A 36 -28.83 13.30 11.53
N ALA A 37 -28.84 14.17 12.55
CA ALA A 37 -28.65 13.76 13.95
C ALA A 37 -29.73 12.79 14.46
N SER A 38 -30.94 12.84 13.90
CA SER A 38 -32.09 12.03 14.32
C SER A 38 -32.25 10.73 13.52
N LEU A 39 -31.55 10.59 12.38
CA LEU A 39 -31.61 9.38 11.56
C LEU A 39 -31.04 8.16 12.30
N SER A 40 -31.73 7.02 12.12
CA SER A 40 -31.27 5.70 12.54
C SER A 40 -29.98 5.32 11.81
N THR A 41 -29.09 4.57 12.45
CA THR A 41 -27.91 3.97 11.80
C THR A 41 -28.24 2.69 11.01
N ASP A 42 -29.51 2.26 11.02
CA ASP A 42 -30.02 1.11 10.27
C ASP A 42 -30.68 1.56 8.96
N ILE A 43 -29.87 2.14 8.07
CA ILE A 43 -30.26 2.58 6.72
C ILE A 43 -29.50 1.72 5.70
N SER A 44 -30.19 1.36 4.63
CA SER A 44 -29.61 0.51 3.57
C SER A 44 -28.43 1.20 2.87
N GLU A 45 -27.41 0.43 2.49
CA GLU A 45 -26.17 0.99 1.94
C GLU A 45 -26.37 1.75 0.64
N SER A 46 -27.36 1.35 -0.18
CA SER A 46 -27.72 2.05 -1.41
C SER A 46 -28.31 3.43 -1.14
N VAL A 47 -29.13 3.57 -0.08
CA VAL A 47 -29.65 4.88 0.33
C VAL A 47 -28.52 5.74 0.91
N LEU A 48 -27.65 5.16 1.73
CA LEU A 48 -26.47 5.85 2.27
C LEU A 48 -25.58 6.41 1.17
N ALA A 49 -25.32 5.62 0.12
CA ALA A 49 -24.39 6.01 -0.93
C ALA A 49 -24.90 7.20 -1.76
N VAL A 50 -26.22 7.27 -1.98
CA VAL A 50 -26.85 8.23 -2.90
C VAL A 50 -27.37 9.49 -2.20
N PHE A 51 -27.89 9.38 -0.97
CA PHE A 51 -28.69 10.46 -0.36
C PHE A 51 -28.11 11.06 0.91
N ILE A 52 -27.03 10.50 1.46
CA ILE A 52 -26.42 11.01 2.69
C ILE A 52 -24.95 11.34 2.44
N ASP A 53 -24.57 12.60 2.64
CA ASP A 53 -23.18 13.06 2.63
C ASP A 53 -22.75 13.66 3.99
N ASP A 54 -23.66 13.64 4.99
CA ASP A 54 -23.40 14.20 6.32
C ASP A 54 -22.35 13.40 7.09
N ASP A 55 -21.20 14.04 7.31
CA ASP A 55 -20.06 13.47 8.04
C ASP A 55 -20.42 13.13 9.50
N GLY A 56 -21.32 13.92 10.11
CA GLY A 56 -21.81 13.67 11.48
C GLY A 56 -22.58 12.35 11.59
N TYR A 57 -23.39 12.01 10.58
CA TYR A 57 -24.12 10.77 10.46
C TYR A 57 -23.15 9.59 10.29
N PHE A 58 -22.23 9.66 9.32
CA PHE A 58 -21.26 8.57 9.11
C PHE A 58 -20.33 8.39 10.31
N SER A 59 -19.99 9.45 11.03
CA SER A 59 -19.25 9.35 12.30
C SER A 59 -19.98 8.49 13.32
N ARG A 60 -21.28 8.74 13.54
CA ARG A 60 -22.09 7.92 14.45
C ARG A 60 -22.27 6.49 13.95
N LEU A 61 -22.42 6.30 12.64
CA LEU A 61 -22.55 4.98 12.01
C LEU A 61 -21.26 4.15 12.16
N CYS A 62 -20.09 4.74 11.92
CA CYS A 62 -18.80 4.09 12.15
C CYS A 62 -18.62 3.71 13.63
N GLN A 63 -18.93 4.62 14.55
CA GLN A 63 -18.85 4.35 15.99
C GLN A 63 -19.79 3.21 16.42
N SER A 64 -21.03 3.16 15.90
CA SER A 64 -21.98 2.11 16.25
C SER A 64 -21.55 0.72 15.75
N ARG A 65 -20.72 0.66 14.70
CA ARG A 65 -20.11 -0.59 14.18
C ARG A 65 -18.72 -0.88 14.76
N GLY A 66 -18.22 -0.08 15.70
CA GLY A 66 -16.90 -0.28 16.31
C GLY A 66 -15.73 0.03 15.37
N ILE A 67 -15.96 0.81 14.32
CA ILE A 67 -14.95 1.21 13.35
C ILE A 67 -14.06 2.30 13.97
N ALA A 68 -12.80 1.94 14.28
CA ALA A 68 -11.85 2.85 14.93
C ALA A 68 -11.09 3.72 13.90
N ILE A 69 -11.22 5.03 14.05
CA ILE A 69 -10.60 6.01 13.16
C ILE A 69 -9.29 6.46 13.78
N LYS A 70 -8.19 5.87 13.36
CA LYS A 70 -6.86 6.32 13.79
C LYS A 70 -6.10 7.15 12.78
N GLU A 71 -6.60 7.30 11.56
CA GLU A 71 -5.89 7.99 10.49
C GLU A 71 -6.88 8.85 9.70
N HIS A 72 -7.04 10.13 10.10
CA HIS A 72 -7.85 11.13 9.41
C HIS A 72 -7.17 11.56 8.10
N CYS A 73 -7.26 10.73 7.07
CA CYS A 73 -6.82 11.08 5.72
C CYS A 73 -7.97 11.07 4.68
N TYR A 74 -9.21 10.70 5.07
CA TYR A 74 -10.39 10.60 4.18
C TYR A 74 -11.72 10.90 4.92
N SER A 75 -12.85 10.90 4.20
CA SER A 75 -14.21 11.10 4.76
C SER A 75 -14.76 9.86 5.48
N TYR A 76 -15.67 10.05 6.43
CA TYR A 76 -16.30 8.94 7.15
C TYR A 76 -17.13 8.04 6.23
N LYS A 77 -17.74 8.64 5.20
CA LYS A 77 -18.50 7.94 4.15
C LYS A 77 -17.63 6.96 3.37
N GLN A 78 -16.46 7.41 2.92
CA GLN A 78 -15.48 6.56 2.25
C GLN A 78 -15.04 5.40 3.15
N LEU A 79 -14.61 5.70 4.39
CA LEU A 79 -14.15 4.68 5.32
C LEU A 79 -15.20 3.60 5.55
N PHE A 80 -16.46 4.01 5.72
CA PHE A 80 -17.58 3.09 5.90
C PHE A 80 -17.73 2.14 4.70
N PHE A 81 -17.75 2.65 3.47
CA PHE A 81 -17.95 1.81 2.28
C PHE A 81 -16.75 0.93 1.96
N GLU A 82 -15.53 1.42 2.17
CA GLU A 82 -14.32 0.59 2.04
C GLU A 82 -14.35 -0.58 3.01
N GLN A 83 -14.71 -0.37 4.28
CA GLN A 83 -14.84 -1.47 5.24
C GLN A 83 -16.00 -2.40 4.93
N PHE A 84 -17.14 -1.86 4.51
CA PHE A 84 -18.28 -2.67 4.09
C PHE A 84 -17.90 -3.64 2.96
N ILE A 85 -17.19 -3.17 1.93
CA ILE A 85 -16.74 -4.05 0.85
C ILE A 85 -15.76 -5.10 1.35
N GLN A 86 -14.84 -4.75 2.25
CA GLN A 86 -13.90 -5.71 2.84
C GLN A 86 -14.66 -6.84 3.58
N GLU A 87 -15.71 -6.50 4.33
CA GLU A 87 -16.58 -7.48 4.99
C GLU A 87 -17.34 -8.35 3.98
N VAL A 88 -17.89 -7.77 2.92
CA VAL A 88 -18.60 -8.49 1.85
C VAL A 88 -17.68 -9.51 1.16
N VAL A 89 -16.47 -9.10 0.77
CA VAL A 89 -15.47 -9.95 0.11
C VAL A 89 -15.03 -11.12 1.01
N SER A 90 -14.96 -10.88 2.32
CA SER A 90 -14.56 -11.89 3.30
C SER A 90 -15.67 -12.91 3.61
N SER A 91 -16.94 -12.54 3.46
CA SER A 91 -18.10 -13.32 3.93
C SER A 91 -18.97 -13.92 2.83
N SER A 92 -19.01 -13.32 1.64
CA SER A 92 -19.85 -13.70 0.51
C SER A 92 -19.04 -14.11 -0.72
N SER A 93 -19.63 -14.96 -1.56
CA SER A 93 -19.06 -15.43 -2.82
C SER A 93 -20.08 -15.33 -3.96
N ASN A 94 -21.07 -14.45 -3.79
CA ASN A 94 -22.23 -14.35 -4.66
C ASN A 94 -22.16 -13.09 -5.53
N ASP A 95 -22.28 -13.24 -6.84
CA ASP A 95 -22.22 -12.15 -7.82
C ASP A 95 -23.29 -11.07 -7.59
N SER A 96 -24.42 -11.41 -6.95
CA SER A 96 -25.46 -10.42 -6.60
C SER A 96 -24.97 -9.33 -5.64
N GLU A 97 -23.91 -9.57 -4.87
CA GLU A 97 -23.30 -8.55 -4.01
C GLU A 97 -22.54 -7.48 -4.81
N LEU A 98 -22.00 -7.82 -6.00
CA LEU A 98 -21.32 -6.85 -6.85
C LEU A 98 -22.26 -5.75 -7.33
N GLN A 99 -23.54 -6.09 -7.60
CA GLN A 99 -24.55 -5.08 -7.96
C GLN A 99 -24.79 -4.07 -6.83
N ARG A 100 -24.71 -4.51 -5.57
CA ARG A 100 -24.83 -3.62 -4.40
C ARG A 100 -23.63 -2.68 -4.31
N ILE A 101 -22.44 -3.15 -4.67
CA ILE A 101 -21.20 -2.37 -4.63
C ILE A 101 -21.20 -1.21 -5.64
N ASN A 102 -21.87 -1.38 -6.80
CA ASN A 102 -21.88 -0.35 -7.84
C ASN A 102 -22.34 1.04 -7.37
N CYS A 103 -23.31 1.11 -6.45
CA CYS A 103 -23.81 2.40 -5.96
C CYS A 103 -22.81 3.17 -5.07
N MET A 104 -21.79 2.48 -4.56
CA MET A 104 -20.77 3.04 -3.66
C MET A 104 -19.36 3.03 -4.26
N ALA A 105 -19.22 2.56 -5.51
CA ALA A 105 -17.93 2.34 -6.17
C ALA A 105 -17.04 3.59 -6.22
N ASP A 106 -17.63 4.77 -6.44
CA ASP A 106 -16.91 6.04 -6.52
C ASP A 106 -16.24 6.44 -5.19
N TYR A 107 -16.71 5.90 -4.07
CA TYR A 107 -16.12 6.19 -2.76
C TYR A 107 -14.91 5.29 -2.45
N ILE A 108 -14.64 4.27 -3.26
CA ILE A 108 -13.64 3.25 -2.95
C ILE A 108 -12.31 3.64 -3.56
N HIS A 109 -11.36 4.04 -2.72
CA HIS A 109 -10.01 4.42 -3.15
C HIS A 109 -8.97 3.42 -2.66
N SER A 110 -9.24 2.78 -1.53
CA SER A 110 -8.35 1.82 -0.88
C SER A 110 -9.11 0.58 -0.42
N LEU A 111 -8.61 -0.60 -0.79
CA LEU A 111 -9.12 -1.88 -0.27
C LEU A 111 -8.02 -2.65 0.44
N ARG A 112 -8.28 -3.03 1.69
CA ARG A 112 -7.47 -4.00 2.44
C ARG A 112 -8.25 -5.30 2.61
N LEU A 113 -7.85 -6.34 1.88
CA LEU A 113 -8.49 -7.64 1.94
C LEU A 113 -7.57 -8.63 2.65
N ASP A 114 -7.82 -8.82 3.94
CA ASP A 114 -7.08 -9.78 4.76
C ASP A 114 -7.55 -11.23 4.57
N SER A 115 -8.72 -11.40 3.95
CA SER A 115 -9.28 -12.69 3.58
C SER A 115 -10.21 -12.50 2.37
N ILE A 116 -10.02 -13.34 1.35
CA ILE A 116 -10.92 -13.42 0.21
C ILE A 116 -11.61 -14.77 0.28
N LYS A 117 -12.95 -14.77 0.29
CA LYS A 117 -13.70 -16.03 0.30
C LYS A 117 -13.39 -16.82 -0.99
N PRO A 118 -13.13 -18.13 -0.91
CA PRO A 118 -12.87 -18.94 -2.10
C PRO A 118 -13.96 -18.78 -3.16
N GLY A 119 -13.55 -18.52 -4.40
CA GLY A 119 -14.45 -18.30 -5.54
C GLY A 119 -14.97 -16.87 -5.67
N PHE A 120 -14.63 -15.95 -4.77
CA PHE A 120 -14.98 -14.54 -4.95
C PHE A 120 -14.27 -13.95 -6.18
N PRO A 121 -14.99 -13.27 -7.09
CA PRO A 121 -14.42 -12.75 -8.33
C PRO A 121 -13.73 -11.39 -8.11
N LEU A 122 -12.52 -11.42 -7.54
CA LEU A 122 -11.72 -10.21 -7.26
C LEU A 122 -11.52 -9.34 -8.52
N ASP A 123 -11.26 -9.97 -9.65
CA ASP A 123 -11.12 -9.33 -10.95
C ASP A 123 -12.38 -8.56 -11.35
N SER A 124 -13.56 -9.18 -11.21
CA SER A 124 -14.83 -8.50 -11.50
C SER A 124 -15.11 -7.35 -10.54
N LEU A 125 -14.79 -7.49 -9.24
CA LEU A 125 -14.95 -6.39 -8.28
C LEU A 125 -14.13 -5.18 -8.71
N VAL A 126 -12.83 -5.39 -8.92
CA VAL A 126 -11.87 -4.32 -9.14
C VAL A 126 -12.16 -3.53 -10.43
N VAL A 127 -12.64 -4.20 -11.48
CA VAL A 127 -13.09 -3.54 -12.73
C VAL A 127 -14.17 -2.47 -12.49
N HIS A 128 -14.99 -2.62 -11.45
CA HIS A 128 -16.09 -1.70 -11.15
C HIS A 128 -15.70 -0.60 -10.15
N LEU A 129 -14.43 -0.50 -9.74
CA LEU A 129 -13.97 0.49 -8.77
C LEU A 129 -13.12 1.57 -9.46
N PRO A 130 -13.74 2.63 -10.01
CA PRO A 130 -13.06 3.56 -10.89
C PRO A 130 -12.00 4.40 -10.19
N ASN A 131 -12.08 4.56 -8.86
CA ASN A 131 -11.15 5.38 -8.08
C ASN A 131 -10.16 4.55 -7.25
N LEU A 132 -10.13 3.22 -7.45
CA LEU A 132 -9.25 2.33 -6.68
C LEU A 132 -7.79 2.63 -7.02
N SER A 133 -7.10 3.23 -6.05
CA SER A 133 -5.68 3.61 -6.16
C SER A 133 -4.77 2.74 -5.29
N LYS A 134 -5.33 2.11 -4.24
CA LYS A 134 -4.58 1.25 -3.30
C LYS A 134 -5.27 -0.10 -3.14
N LEU A 135 -4.51 -1.17 -3.34
CA LEU A 135 -4.96 -2.54 -3.09
C LEU A 135 -3.95 -3.25 -2.18
N GLN A 136 -4.41 -3.68 -1.02
CA GLN A 136 -3.66 -4.48 -0.07
C GLN A 136 -4.33 -5.84 0.06
N LEU A 137 -3.56 -6.90 -0.16
CA LEU A 137 -4.01 -8.27 0.00
C LEU A 137 -3.07 -9.00 0.95
N SER A 138 -3.65 -9.61 1.98
CA SER A 138 -2.92 -10.46 2.91
C SER A 138 -3.39 -11.91 2.70
N PHE A 139 -2.50 -12.89 2.89
CA PHE A 139 -2.87 -14.33 2.92
C PHE A 139 -3.51 -14.91 1.65
N ILE A 140 -3.10 -14.48 0.45
CA ILE A 140 -3.41 -15.21 -0.78
C ILE A 140 -2.57 -16.50 -0.84
N LYS A 141 -3.19 -17.63 -1.21
CA LYS A 141 -2.52 -18.96 -1.17
C LYS A 141 -2.83 -19.85 -2.37
N SER A 142 -3.49 -19.34 -3.40
CA SER A 142 -3.89 -20.15 -4.56
C SER A 142 -3.51 -19.46 -5.87
N GLU A 143 -3.13 -20.28 -6.83
CA GLU A 143 -2.82 -19.84 -8.20
C GLU A 143 -4.01 -19.12 -8.84
N ASP A 144 -5.25 -19.57 -8.58
CA ASP A 144 -6.47 -18.90 -9.07
C ASP A 144 -6.56 -17.44 -8.58
N HIS A 145 -6.24 -17.19 -7.32
CA HIS A 145 -6.25 -15.83 -6.78
C HIS A 145 -5.15 -14.95 -7.42
N PHE A 146 -3.97 -15.50 -7.72
CA PHE A 146 -2.91 -14.75 -8.40
C PHE A 146 -3.27 -14.44 -9.86
N GLN A 147 -3.91 -15.36 -10.58
CA GLN A 147 -4.41 -15.10 -11.93
C GLN A 147 -5.49 -14.01 -11.93
N ARG A 148 -6.43 -14.06 -10.98
CA ARG A 148 -7.45 -13.02 -10.80
C ARG A 148 -6.83 -11.68 -10.42
N LEU A 149 -5.82 -11.69 -9.54
CA LEU A 149 -5.09 -10.50 -9.17
C LEU A 149 -4.40 -9.85 -10.38
N GLY A 150 -3.73 -10.64 -11.23
CA GLY A 150 -3.12 -10.11 -12.46
C GLY A 150 -4.15 -9.43 -13.37
N LYS A 151 -5.33 -10.04 -13.55
CA LYS A 151 -6.45 -9.42 -14.30
C LYS A 151 -6.99 -8.15 -13.65
N ALA A 152 -7.09 -8.14 -12.32
CA ALA A 152 -7.56 -6.99 -11.55
C ALA A 152 -6.60 -5.80 -11.68
N ILE A 153 -5.30 -6.03 -11.53
CA ILE A 153 -4.25 -5.01 -11.69
C ILE A 153 -4.31 -4.43 -13.11
N TRP A 154 -4.38 -5.28 -14.13
CA TRP A 154 -4.46 -4.85 -15.52
C TRP A 154 -5.68 -3.97 -15.82
N SER A 155 -6.81 -4.24 -15.15
CA SER A 155 -8.07 -3.52 -15.39
C SER A 155 -8.18 -2.20 -14.61
N SER A 156 -7.17 -1.86 -13.80
CA SER A 156 -7.20 -0.71 -12.88
C SER A 156 -6.20 0.38 -13.30
N PRO A 157 -6.60 1.34 -14.14
CA PRO A 157 -5.68 2.37 -14.62
C PRO A 157 -5.18 3.31 -13.51
N PHE A 158 -5.93 3.44 -12.41
CA PHE A 158 -5.59 4.32 -11.29
C PHE A 158 -4.85 3.61 -10.14
N LEU A 159 -4.64 2.29 -10.24
CA LEU A 159 -3.95 1.54 -9.20
C LEU A 159 -2.46 1.90 -9.17
N THR A 160 -2.06 2.59 -8.11
CA THR A 160 -0.69 3.10 -7.92
C THR A 160 0.02 2.44 -6.75
N SER A 161 -0.71 1.90 -5.77
CA SER A 161 -0.16 1.20 -4.62
C SER A 161 -0.67 -0.23 -4.55
N LEU A 162 0.26 -1.18 -4.54
CA LEU A 162 -0.04 -2.60 -4.41
C LEU A 162 0.77 -3.21 -3.27
N VAL A 163 0.08 -3.78 -2.28
CA VAL A 163 0.68 -4.39 -1.09
C VAL A 163 0.28 -5.86 -1.02
N LEU A 164 1.25 -6.74 -1.20
CA LEU A 164 1.09 -8.20 -1.21
C LEU A 164 1.98 -8.86 -0.14
N GLN A 165 2.06 -8.23 1.03
CA GLN A 165 2.86 -8.72 2.15
C GLN A 165 2.36 -10.07 2.65
N ASP A 166 3.28 -11.02 2.88
CA ASP A 166 2.96 -12.35 3.44
C ASP A 166 1.83 -13.07 2.67
N THR A 167 1.93 -13.06 1.33
CA THR A 167 1.00 -13.74 0.41
C THR A 167 1.61 -14.99 -0.22
N TYR A 168 2.69 -15.53 0.35
CA TYR A 168 3.34 -16.76 -0.10
C TYR A 168 3.82 -16.75 -1.56
N ILE A 169 3.92 -15.58 -2.21
CA ILE A 169 4.35 -15.43 -3.60
C ILE A 169 5.73 -16.06 -3.80
N THR A 170 5.85 -16.92 -4.80
CA THR A 170 7.07 -17.58 -5.23
C THR A 170 7.56 -17.01 -6.57
N ASP A 171 8.70 -17.50 -7.05
CA ASP A 171 9.28 -17.07 -8.33
C ASP A 171 8.33 -17.31 -9.52
N ASP A 172 7.56 -18.40 -9.48
CA ASP A 172 6.62 -18.78 -10.55
C ASP A 172 5.36 -17.91 -10.58
N ASP A 173 5.01 -17.29 -9.45
CA ASP A 173 3.81 -16.47 -9.32
C ASP A 173 4.01 -15.04 -9.86
N ILE A 174 5.24 -14.53 -9.78
CA ILE A 174 5.60 -13.17 -10.26
C ILE A 174 5.15 -12.93 -11.71
N PRO A 175 5.47 -13.78 -12.70
CA PRO A 175 5.00 -13.57 -14.08
C PRO A 175 3.49 -13.74 -14.24
N VAL A 176 2.82 -14.47 -13.34
CA VAL A 176 1.36 -14.63 -13.36
C VAL A 176 0.67 -13.34 -12.89
N ILE A 177 1.15 -12.77 -11.79
CA ILE A 177 0.62 -11.54 -11.18
C ILE A 177 0.93 -10.31 -12.05
N PHE A 178 2.17 -10.20 -12.55
CA PHE A 178 2.66 -9.02 -13.26
C PHE A 178 2.76 -9.23 -14.77
N ASN A 179 1.77 -9.93 -15.34
CA ASN A 179 1.72 -10.26 -16.76
C ASN A 179 1.45 -9.05 -17.69
N SER A 180 0.90 -7.95 -17.15
CA SER A 180 0.57 -6.75 -17.94
C SER A 180 1.82 -5.95 -18.29
N GLU A 181 1.98 -5.54 -19.55
CA GLU A 181 3.09 -4.69 -20.00
C GLU A 181 3.07 -3.28 -19.37
N GLN A 182 1.88 -2.73 -19.13
CA GLN A 182 1.71 -1.41 -18.53
C GLN A 182 1.25 -1.57 -17.08
N LEU A 183 1.99 -0.96 -16.15
CA LEU A 183 1.68 -0.91 -14.73
C LEU A 183 1.92 0.52 -14.26
N ASN A 184 0.91 1.13 -13.66
CA ASN A 184 1.00 2.47 -13.07
C ASN A 184 1.40 2.42 -11.58
N ILE A 185 1.98 1.30 -11.16
CA ILE A 185 2.33 1.04 -9.76
C ILE A 185 3.57 1.86 -9.42
N THR A 186 3.40 2.83 -8.53
CA THR A 186 4.48 3.65 -7.99
C THR A 186 4.99 3.12 -6.65
N HIS A 187 4.14 2.38 -5.91
CA HIS A 187 4.44 1.77 -4.62
C HIS A 187 4.13 0.28 -4.65
N LEU A 188 5.15 -0.55 -4.49
CA LEU A 188 5.04 -2.00 -4.53
C LEU A 188 5.66 -2.63 -3.27
N ASP A 189 4.83 -3.32 -2.49
CA ASP A 189 5.27 -4.11 -1.33
C ASP A 189 5.06 -5.60 -1.61
N LEU A 190 6.16 -6.31 -1.72
CA LEU A 190 6.25 -7.77 -1.87
C LEU A 190 6.99 -8.40 -0.68
N SER A 191 6.99 -7.75 0.47
CA SER A 191 7.71 -8.20 1.65
C SER A 191 7.14 -9.50 2.25
N PHE A 192 8.00 -10.25 2.94
CA PHE A 192 7.70 -11.52 3.59
C PHE A 192 7.09 -12.58 2.66
N ASN A 193 7.51 -12.61 1.40
CA ASN A 193 7.14 -13.66 0.45
C ASN A 193 8.28 -14.69 0.32
N ARG A 194 8.21 -15.54 -0.72
CA ARG A 194 9.17 -16.62 -0.99
C ARG A 194 9.98 -16.36 -2.26
N ILE A 195 10.13 -15.09 -2.63
CA ILE A 195 10.83 -14.67 -3.85
C ILE A 195 12.32 -14.91 -3.67
N SER A 196 12.93 -15.64 -4.59
CA SER A 196 14.36 -15.92 -4.62
C SER A 196 15.10 -15.03 -5.62
N SER A 197 16.41 -15.25 -5.80
CA SER A 197 17.19 -14.60 -6.88
C SER A 197 16.67 -14.87 -8.30
N VAL A 198 15.82 -15.88 -8.48
CA VAL A 198 15.17 -16.19 -9.77
C VAL A 198 14.01 -15.23 -10.00
N GLY A 199 13.06 -15.11 -9.07
CA GLY A 199 11.96 -14.15 -9.20
C GLY A 199 12.42 -12.69 -9.24
N VAL A 200 13.54 -12.38 -8.58
CA VAL A 200 14.20 -11.07 -8.70
C VAL A 200 14.59 -10.73 -10.13
N GLU A 201 14.97 -11.70 -10.96
CA GLU A 201 15.30 -11.46 -12.38
C GLU A 201 14.10 -10.87 -13.12
N TYR A 202 12.92 -11.44 -12.89
CA TYR A 202 11.69 -10.90 -13.47
C TYR A 202 11.35 -9.53 -12.89
N LEU A 203 11.51 -9.33 -11.57
CA LEU A 203 11.20 -8.07 -10.92
C LEU A 203 12.10 -6.92 -11.40
N VAL A 204 13.39 -7.15 -11.62
CA VAL A 204 14.29 -6.11 -12.13
C VAL A 204 13.93 -5.71 -13.56
N ASP A 205 13.63 -6.69 -14.41
CA ASP A 205 13.21 -6.45 -15.80
C ASP A 205 11.86 -5.73 -15.89
N LYS A 206 11.02 -5.89 -14.86
CA LYS A 206 9.68 -5.29 -14.82
C LYS A 206 9.63 -3.92 -14.14
N PHE A 207 10.33 -3.76 -13.02
CA PHE A 207 10.14 -2.67 -12.07
C PHE A 207 11.40 -1.84 -11.79
N ILE A 208 12.58 -2.28 -12.24
CA ILE A 208 13.84 -1.56 -12.02
C ILE A 208 14.51 -1.32 -13.38
N THR A 209 13.80 -0.59 -14.24
CA THR A 209 14.24 -0.19 -15.58
C THR A 209 14.26 1.33 -15.72
N SER A 210 14.81 1.84 -16.83
CA SER A 210 14.82 3.28 -17.14
C SER A 210 13.44 3.86 -17.48
N THR A 211 12.43 3.01 -17.67
CA THR A 211 11.04 3.42 -17.94
C THR A 211 10.10 3.07 -16.79
N SER A 212 10.63 2.54 -15.68
CA SER A 212 9.83 2.19 -14.52
C SER A 212 9.29 3.45 -13.85
N VAL A 213 8.07 3.37 -13.32
CA VAL A 213 7.44 4.43 -12.50
C VAL A 213 7.47 4.09 -11.00
N VAL A 214 8.06 2.94 -10.62
CA VAL A 214 8.15 2.52 -9.21
C VAL A 214 9.12 3.43 -8.47
N SER A 215 8.59 4.10 -7.45
CA SER A 215 9.36 4.96 -6.54
C SER A 215 9.67 4.27 -5.21
N HIS A 216 8.83 3.34 -4.78
CA HIS A 216 8.99 2.61 -3.52
C HIS A 216 8.83 1.11 -3.77
N LEU A 217 9.88 0.34 -3.44
CA LEU A 217 9.90 -1.11 -3.57
C LEU A 217 10.33 -1.76 -2.25
N ASP A 218 9.42 -2.52 -1.64
CA ASP A 218 9.72 -3.34 -0.47
C ASP A 218 9.79 -4.82 -0.84
N LEU A 219 10.98 -5.41 -0.67
CA LEU A 219 11.25 -6.84 -0.87
C LEU A 219 11.79 -7.49 0.41
N ARG A 220 11.60 -6.87 1.58
CA ARG A 220 12.09 -7.38 2.86
C ARG A 220 11.62 -8.80 3.13
N GLY A 221 12.44 -9.62 3.79
CA GLY A 221 11.98 -10.93 4.29
C GLY A 221 11.74 -11.97 3.20
N ASN A 222 12.41 -11.84 2.06
CA ASN A 222 12.41 -12.81 0.96
C ASN A 222 13.72 -13.64 0.97
N LYS A 223 14.01 -14.36 -0.13
CA LYS A 223 15.19 -15.22 -0.31
C LYS A 223 16.11 -14.72 -1.43
N ILE A 224 16.29 -13.40 -1.53
CA ILE A 224 17.04 -12.75 -2.64
C ILE A 224 18.50 -13.23 -2.71
N CYS A 225 19.16 -13.41 -1.57
CA CYS A 225 20.56 -13.87 -1.47
C CYS A 225 21.56 -12.98 -2.24
N GLN A 226 22.83 -13.41 -2.29
CA GLN A 226 23.92 -12.69 -2.96
C GLN A 226 23.67 -12.45 -4.46
N VAL A 227 23.13 -13.46 -5.17
CA VAL A 227 22.91 -13.39 -6.61
C VAL A 227 21.84 -12.35 -6.95
N GLY A 228 20.72 -12.36 -6.21
CA GLY A 228 19.67 -11.37 -6.41
C GLY A 228 20.12 -9.96 -6.06
N ALA A 229 20.92 -9.79 -4.99
CA ALA A 229 21.51 -8.49 -4.62
C ALA A 229 22.34 -7.89 -5.78
N THR A 230 23.15 -8.73 -6.43
CA THR A 230 23.99 -8.33 -7.56
C THR A 230 23.14 -7.91 -8.77
N LYS A 231 22.05 -8.65 -9.07
CA LYS A 231 21.12 -8.30 -10.16
C LYS A 231 20.40 -6.97 -9.90
N ILE A 232 19.92 -6.76 -8.68
CA ILE A 232 19.28 -5.50 -8.27
C ILE A 232 20.26 -4.33 -8.41
N GLY A 233 21.49 -4.49 -7.92
CA GLY A 233 22.54 -3.48 -8.09
C GLY A 233 22.79 -3.12 -9.55
N ALA A 234 22.90 -4.14 -10.42
CA ALA A 234 23.10 -3.91 -11.85
C ALA A 234 21.92 -3.18 -12.52
N ALA A 235 20.69 -3.54 -12.17
CA ALA A 235 19.49 -2.91 -12.70
C ALA A 235 19.33 -1.45 -12.27
N LEU A 236 19.74 -1.13 -11.04
CA LEU A 236 19.70 0.24 -10.51
C LEU A 236 20.55 1.21 -11.35
N MET A 237 21.62 0.76 -12.01
CA MET A 237 22.49 1.63 -12.83
C MET A 237 21.78 2.34 -13.98
N GLY A 238 20.61 1.87 -14.41
CA GLY A 238 19.79 2.51 -15.45
C GLY A 238 18.47 3.04 -14.94
N ASN A 239 18.22 3.01 -13.63
CA ASN A 239 16.95 3.42 -13.04
C ASN A 239 17.07 4.82 -12.41
N ASP A 240 16.10 5.67 -12.72
CA ASP A 240 16.00 7.05 -12.27
C ASP A 240 14.67 7.35 -11.54
N SER A 241 13.83 6.34 -11.30
CA SER A 241 12.53 6.51 -10.63
C SER A 241 12.50 6.02 -9.19
N LEU A 242 13.32 5.02 -8.82
CA LEU A 242 13.28 4.42 -7.51
C LEU A 242 13.89 5.35 -6.46
N VAL A 243 13.10 5.70 -5.45
CA VAL A 243 13.47 6.59 -4.34
C VAL A 243 13.81 5.79 -3.09
N SER A 244 13.05 4.72 -2.83
CA SER A 244 13.19 3.88 -1.64
C SER A 244 13.23 2.40 -2.01
N LEU A 245 14.28 1.71 -1.55
CA LEU A 245 14.47 0.28 -1.75
C LEU A 245 14.71 -0.43 -0.41
N ASN A 246 13.82 -1.36 -0.06
CA ASN A 246 13.95 -2.18 1.14
C ASN A 246 14.27 -3.64 0.79
N LEU A 247 15.47 -4.07 1.19
CA LEU A 247 16.01 -5.42 1.02
C LEU A 247 16.34 -6.07 2.36
N GLY A 248 15.80 -5.58 3.48
CA GLY A 248 16.07 -6.16 4.80
C GLY A 248 15.75 -7.66 4.88
N LEU A 249 16.39 -8.41 5.77
CA LEU A 249 16.06 -9.83 6.03
C LEU A 249 16.11 -10.76 4.79
N ASN A 250 17.08 -10.58 3.88
CA ASN A 250 17.20 -11.33 2.62
C ASN A 250 18.47 -12.17 2.47
N SER A 251 19.32 -12.20 3.51
CA SER A 251 20.60 -12.92 3.49
C SER A 251 21.49 -12.58 2.28
N LEU A 252 21.62 -11.29 1.93
CA LEU A 252 22.45 -10.86 0.80
C LEU A 252 23.91 -11.33 0.93
N GLY A 253 24.42 -11.45 2.16
CA GLY A 253 25.82 -11.77 2.44
C GLY A 253 26.75 -10.60 2.11
N ASP A 254 27.99 -10.68 2.62
CA ASP A 254 28.93 -9.56 2.51
C ASP A 254 29.27 -9.24 1.04
N THR A 255 29.56 -10.25 0.23
CA THR A 255 29.85 -10.05 -1.19
C THR A 255 28.64 -9.52 -1.98
N GLY A 256 27.42 -9.93 -1.61
CA GLY A 256 26.20 -9.44 -2.25
C GLY A 256 25.94 -7.97 -1.93
N GLY A 257 26.15 -7.57 -0.67
CA GLY A 257 26.08 -6.18 -0.25
C GLY A 257 27.14 -5.31 -0.92
N ALA A 258 28.40 -5.77 -0.93
CA ALA A 258 29.50 -5.07 -1.60
C ALA A 258 29.21 -4.84 -3.10
N ASN A 259 28.69 -5.85 -3.80
CA ASN A 259 28.30 -5.69 -5.21
C ASN A 259 27.15 -4.70 -5.39
N LEU A 260 26.10 -4.78 -4.57
CA LEU A 260 24.97 -3.86 -4.61
C LEU A 260 25.44 -2.40 -4.47
N PHE A 261 26.21 -2.09 -3.43
CA PHE A 261 26.67 -0.72 -3.19
C PHE A 261 27.72 -0.25 -4.20
N LYS A 262 28.52 -1.17 -4.76
CA LYS A 262 29.45 -0.84 -5.85
C LYS A 262 28.69 -0.40 -7.10
N SER A 263 27.62 -1.09 -7.47
CA SER A 263 26.77 -0.66 -8.59
C SER A 263 26.07 0.66 -8.32
N ILE A 264 25.59 0.89 -7.09
CA ILE A 264 25.01 2.18 -6.69
C ILE A 264 26.04 3.31 -6.79
N SER A 265 27.30 3.07 -6.38
CA SER A 265 28.39 4.05 -6.50
C SER A 265 28.67 4.41 -7.95
N GLN A 266 28.57 3.46 -8.88
CA GLN A 266 28.75 3.69 -10.31
C GLN A 266 27.58 4.48 -10.92
N ASN A 267 26.41 4.44 -10.30
CA ASN A 267 25.23 5.16 -10.74
C ASN A 267 25.13 6.60 -10.22
N GLN A 268 25.87 6.97 -9.16
CA GLN A 268 25.79 8.34 -8.62
C GLN A 268 26.21 9.42 -9.63
N ASP A 269 27.06 9.07 -10.60
CA ASP A 269 27.42 9.96 -11.71
C ASP A 269 26.26 10.17 -12.71
N GLN A 270 25.17 9.41 -12.59
CA GLN A 270 23.98 9.46 -13.45
C GLN A 270 22.72 9.73 -12.60
N ASN A 271 22.46 11.01 -12.27
CA ASN A 271 21.18 11.54 -11.71
C ASN A 271 20.20 10.50 -11.14
N THR A 272 20.61 9.79 -10.08
CA THR A 272 19.77 8.75 -9.48
C THR A 272 18.79 9.34 -8.47
N SER A 273 17.53 8.91 -8.51
CA SER A 273 16.50 9.30 -7.55
C SER A 273 16.58 8.55 -6.22
N LEU A 274 17.47 7.57 -6.08
CA LEU A 274 17.54 6.69 -4.92
C LEU A 274 18.06 7.45 -3.69
N LYS A 275 17.20 7.55 -2.66
CA LYS A 275 17.45 8.28 -1.41
C LYS A 275 17.55 7.38 -0.19
N HIS A 276 16.76 6.31 -0.16
CA HIS A 276 16.62 5.46 1.02
C HIS A 276 16.89 3.99 0.68
N ILE A 277 17.83 3.39 1.40
CA ILE A 277 18.23 2.00 1.20
C ILE A 277 18.18 1.27 2.54
N TYR A 278 17.35 0.22 2.62
CA TYR A 278 17.24 -0.59 3.82
C TYR A 278 17.84 -1.97 3.57
N VAL A 279 18.95 -2.29 4.24
CA VAL A 279 19.66 -3.57 4.09
C VAL A 279 19.98 -4.20 5.45
N PHE A 280 19.15 -3.92 6.46
CA PHE A 280 19.29 -4.50 7.79
C PHE A 280 19.15 -6.03 7.79
N ALA A 281 19.81 -6.70 8.73
CA ALA A 281 19.71 -8.15 8.92
C ALA A 281 20.01 -8.97 7.64
N ASN A 282 21.09 -8.66 6.94
CA ASN A 282 21.50 -9.27 5.67
C ASN A 282 22.84 -10.00 5.68
N LYS A 283 23.47 -10.14 6.85
CA LYS A 283 24.82 -10.74 7.00
C LYS A 283 25.90 -9.95 6.25
N LEU A 284 25.75 -8.62 6.19
CA LEU A 284 26.76 -7.70 5.64
C LEU A 284 27.95 -7.59 6.60
N GLY A 285 29.17 -7.46 6.07
CA GLY A 285 30.40 -7.47 6.84
C GLY A 285 31.39 -6.39 6.36
N HIS A 286 32.67 -6.66 6.54
CA HIS A 286 33.74 -5.70 6.31
C HIS A 286 33.81 -5.22 4.84
N GLU A 287 33.60 -6.11 3.87
CA GLU A 287 33.65 -5.73 2.45
C GLU A 287 32.56 -4.71 2.12
N THR A 288 31.34 -4.96 2.57
CA THR A 288 30.22 -4.05 2.41
C THR A 288 30.47 -2.71 3.12
N ALA A 289 30.98 -2.75 4.36
CA ALA A 289 31.26 -1.53 5.12
C ALA A 289 32.26 -0.61 4.41
N LYS A 290 33.31 -1.21 3.82
CA LYS A 290 34.31 -0.47 3.03
C LYS A 290 33.67 0.21 1.82
N VAL A 291 32.88 -0.52 1.03
CA VAL A 291 32.24 0.02 -0.18
C VAL A 291 31.23 1.12 0.16
N ILE A 292 30.46 0.96 1.24
CA ILE A 292 29.55 2.02 1.70
C ILE A 292 30.34 3.25 2.12
N THR A 293 31.44 3.09 2.84
CA THR A 293 32.28 4.23 3.28
C THR A 293 32.83 5.00 2.09
N GLU A 294 33.27 4.31 1.04
CA GLU A 294 33.71 4.92 -0.22
C GLU A 294 32.55 5.65 -0.93
N LEU A 295 31.35 5.06 -0.93
CA LEU A 295 30.12 5.64 -1.50
C LEU A 295 29.68 6.94 -0.80
N VAL A 296 29.85 7.03 0.52
CA VAL A 296 29.38 8.18 1.33
C VAL A 296 30.50 9.18 1.69
N ALA A 297 31.73 8.94 1.24
CA ALA A 297 32.87 9.85 1.43
C ALA A 297 32.76 11.16 0.62
N PRO A 298 32.26 11.17 -0.63
CA PRO A 298 32.02 12.41 -1.38
C PRO A 298 31.00 13.32 -0.68
N LYS A 299 31.15 14.65 -0.83
CA LYS A 299 30.22 15.63 -0.23
C LYS A 299 28.84 15.65 -0.86
N GLU A 300 28.70 15.13 -2.08
CA GLU A 300 27.47 15.19 -2.87
C GLU A 300 27.04 13.76 -3.20
N THR A 301 26.18 13.20 -2.35
CA THR A 301 25.45 11.96 -2.62
C THR A 301 23.95 12.27 -2.54
N SER A 302 23.16 11.70 -3.44
CA SER A 302 21.69 11.77 -3.38
C SER A 302 21.11 10.87 -2.28
N ILE A 303 21.92 9.97 -1.71
CA ILE A 303 21.47 9.03 -0.68
C ILE A 303 21.35 9.77 0.65
N GLU A 304 20.14 9.76 1.20
CA GLU A 304 19.80 10.42 2.45
C GLU A 304 19.87 9.44 3.64
N SER A 305 19.60 8.15 3.42
CA SER A 305 19.63 7.14 4.50
C SER A 305 19.99 5.74 3.99
N ILE A 306 20.92 5.08 4.70
CA ILE A 306 21.28 3.67 4.54
C ILE A 306 21.09 2.96 5.89
N VAL A 307 20.09 2.10 6.00
CA VAL A 307 19.78 1.35 7.22
C VAL A 307 20.53 0.02 7.24
N LEU A 308 21.48 -0.09 8.16
CA LEU A 308 22.53 -1.12 8.24
C LEU A 308 22.43 -2.01 9.49
N THR A 309 21.43 -1.77 10.35
CA THR A 309 21.22 -2.47 11.61
C THR A 309 21.24 -4.00 11.49
N SER A 310 21.66 -4.68 12.56
CA SER A 310 21.60 -6.15 12.69
C SER A 310 22.40 -6.91 11.62
N ASN A 311 23.52 -6.35 11.17
CA ASN A 311 24.47 -7.02 10.28
C ASN A 311 25.71 -7.54 11.05
N LEU A 312 26.68 -8.11 10.33
CA LEU A 312 27.89 -8.74 10.87
C LEU A 312 29.11 -7.79 10.84
N PHE A 313 28.88 -6.49 11.04
CA PHE A 313 29.94 -5.48 11.10
C PHE A 313 30.77 -5.64 12.38
N SER A 314 32.10 -5.55 12.25
CA SER A 314 33.01 -5.48 13.39
C SER A 314 32.87 -4.14 14.12
N LYS A 315 33.49 -4.01 15.31
CA LYS A 315 33.51 -2.72 16.03
C LYS A 315 34.16 -1.62 15.20
N ASP A 316 35.19 -1.95 14.44
CA ASP A 316 35.91 -0.99 13.59
C ASP A 316 35.04 -0.59 12.39
N ASP A 317 34.31 -1.52 11.81
CA ASP A 317 33.33 -1.23 10.74
C ASP A 317 32.23 -0.30 11.22
N LEU A 318 31.69 -0.54 12.43
CA LEU A 318 30.67 0.33 13.03
C LEU A 318 31.22 1.72 13.35
N ALA A 319 32.47 1.82 13.81
CA ALA A 319 33.12 3.10 14.05
C ALA A 319 33.40 3.88 12.75
N MET A 320 33.71 3.17 11.66
CA MET A 320 33.88 3.74 10.32
C MET A 320 32.55 4.22 9.75
N LEU A 321 31.53 3.37 9.70
CA LEU A 321 30.20 3.71 9.19
C LEU A 321 29.52 4.80 10.04
N GLY A 322 29.65 4.73 11.37
CA GLY A 322 29.02 5.66 12.31
C GLY A 322 29.54 7.09 12.25
N GLN A 323 30.63 7.36 11.51
CA GLN A 323 31.08 8.72 11.22
C GLN A 323 30.17 9.44 10.21
N HIS A 324 29.38 8.69 9.45
CA HIS A 324 28.50 9.22 8.40
C HIS A 324 27.05 9.22 8.86
N ARG A 325 26.43 10.41 8.94
CA ARG A 325 25.02 10.56 9.39
C ARG A 325 24.01 9.79 8.53
N ILE A 326 24.35 9.52 7.28
CA ILE A 326 23.55 8.73 6.33
C ILE A 326 23.44 7.26 6.77
N CYS A 327 24.46 6.73 7.48
CA CYS A 327 24.52 5.34 7.89
C CYS A 327 23.82 5.13 9.24
N VAL A 328 22.70 4.39 9.24
CA VAL A 328 21.98 4.02 10.46
C VAL A 328 22.41 2.64 10.92
N VAL A 329 23.25 2.60 11.95
CA VAL A 329 23.86 1.37 12.51
C VAL A 329 23.34 0.99 13.90
N GLY A 330 22.42 1.79 14.47
CA GLY A 330 21.80 1.60 15.79
C GLY A 330 20.66 0.56 15.81
N PRO A 331 19.96 0.36 16.95
CA PRO A 331 18.89 -0.65 17.08
C PRO A 331 17.69 -0.38 16.16
N ILE A 332 16.99 -1.46 15.75
CA ILE A 332 15.93 -1.42 14.71
C ILE A 332 14.79 -0.45 15.06
N SER A 333 14.49 -0.31 16.36
CA SER A 333 13.40 0.55 16.86
C SER A 333 13.57 2.04 16.55
N GLU A 334 14.78 2.48 16.19
CA GLU A 334 15.09 3.87 15.83
C GLU A 334 15.26 4.08 14.32
N ALA A 335 15.20 3.00 13.52
CA ALA A 335 15.71 2.97 12.15
C ALA A 335 14.66 2.71 11.07
N LEU A 336 13.48 2.21 11.43
CA LEU A 336 12.38 1.98 10.49
C LEU A 336 11.33 3.08 10.65
N PRO A 337 10.86 3.71 9.56
CA PRO A 337 9.60 4.43 9.60
C PRO A 337 8.54 3.47 10.15
N SER A 338 7.66 3.95 11.02
CA SER A 338 6.51 3.13 11.42
C SER A 338 5.74 2.73 10.16
N ASP A 339 5.05 1.58 10.15
CA ASP A 339 4.20 1.20 9.00
C ASP A 339 3.20 2.33 8.62
N ASN A 340 2.92 3.24 9.57
CA ASN A 340 2.12 4.44 9.37
C ASN A 340 2.84 5.57 8.62
N ASP A 341 4.16 5.73 8.78
CA ASP A 341 4.95 6.73 8.04
C ASP A 341 5.05 6.38 6.55
N ILE A 342 5.11 5.08 6.23
CA ILE A 342 5.06 4.58 4.83
C ILE A 342 3.67 4.78 4.23
N ARG A 343 2.59 4.61 5.02
CA ARG A 343 1.21 4.88 4.59
C ARG A 343 0.94 6.36 4.32
N CYS A 344 1.53 7.26 5.11
CA CYS A 344 1.43 8.71 4.90
C CYS A 344 2.19 9.16 3.64
N LEU A 345 3.38 8.64 3.35
CA LEU A 345 4.13 8.99 2.13
C LEU A 345 3.38 8.57 0.85
N ALA A 346 2.67 7.44 0.87
CA ALA A 346 1.79 7.01 -0.22
C ALA A 346 0.49 7.84 -0.35
N SER A 347 0.24 8.80 0.55
CA SER A 347 -0.89 9.74 0.47
C SER A 347 -0.51 11.14 -0.03
N GLU A 348 0.79 11.41 -0.21
CA GLU A 348 1.31 12.72 -0.64
C GLU A 348 1.57 12.81 -2.16
N VAL A 349 0.97 11.94 -2.98
CA VAL A 349 0.96 12.14 -4.44
C VAL A 349 -0.03 13.27 -4.74
N PRO A 350 0.41 14.42 -5.28
CA PRO A 350 -0.52 15.47 -5.68
C PRO A 350 -1.41 14.97 -6.82
N SER A 351 -2.70 15.29 -6.73
CA SER A 351 -3.74 15.05 -7.73
C SER A 351 -3.36 15.44 -9.16
#